data_AF-A0A534FXT3-F1
#
_entry.id   AF-A0A534FXT3-F1
#
_cell.length_a   1.000
_cell.length_b   1.000
_cell.length_c   1.000
_cell.angle_alpha   90.00
_cell.angle_beta   90.00
_cell.angle_gamma   90.00
#
_symmetry.space_group_name_H-M   'P 1'
#
loop_
_entity.id
_entity.type
_entity.pdbx_description
1 polymer ?
#
loop_
_entity_poly.entity_id
_entity_poly.type
_entity_poly.pdbx_seq_one_letter_code
_entity_poly.pdbx_strand_id
1 'polypeptide(L)'
;MQIGSGGTPPPTVPVPNVVGQTQAAATSAISAAGLTVGTVTQQSSTTVASGSVISESPAAGTSVAKGSAVNLVVSSGAPPPTPVAVPNVVGQTQAAATSALTSAGLTAGTVTMQSSTTVASGSVISESPAAGTSVAKGSAVNLVVSSGAPAPTPVAVPNVVGETQAAATSAISAAALTVGAVTQQSSTTVASGSVISESPAAGTSVAKGSAVSLVVSSGAPAPGQVAVPNVVGETEAAATSAISAAALTVGAVTQQSSTTVASGSVISESPAAGTSVAKGSAVNLVVSSGAPPPTPVAVPSVVGQTQASATSVITSAGLTVGTVTQQPSTTVASGNVISESPAAGTSVAKGSAVNLVVSSGAPAPGQVAVPNVVGETQAAATSAISAAALTVGAVTQQSSTTVASGNVISESPAAGTSVASGAAISLVVSSGAPAPTPVAVPNVVGETEAAATSAISAAALTVGAVTQQSSTTVASGSVISQNPAAGADSASGSAVDLVVSTGGGASSGAGGSGAGGGGAFGGGGAFDSFTLSALLSSLIGGLWRARRIRNFQQCLHRIRLV
;
A
#
# COMPACT_ATOMS: atom_id res chain seq x y z
N MET A 1 -72.64 24.63 -105.90
CA MET A 1 -73.71 23.94 -105.16
C MET A 1 -73.57 22.46 -105.49
N GLN A 2 -73.44 21.50 -104.59
CA GLN A 2 -73.83 21.40 -103.20
C GLN A 2 -73.26 20.05 -102.69
N ILE A 3 -72.83 20.02 -101.42
CA ILE A 3 -72.72 18.89 -100.47
C ILE A 3 -71.93 17.63 -100.92
N GLY A 4 -70.84 17.22 -100.27
CA GLY A 4 -70.73 17.02 -98.83
C GLY A 4 -71.24 15.62 -98.48
N SER A 5 -70.43 14.59 -98.69
CA SER A 5 -70.64 13.24 -98.14
C SER A 5 -69.39 12.85 -97.35
N GLY A 6 -69.45 13.17 -96.06
CA GLY A 6 -68.48 12.70 -95.09
C GLY A 6 -68.46 11.17 -95.11
N GLY A 7 -67.33 10.61 -95.55
CA GLY A 7 -66.96 9.26 -95.15
C GLY A 7 -66.83 9.28 -93.64
N THR A 8 -67.73 8.56 -92.95
CA THR A 8 -67.68 8.41 -91.50
C THR A 8 -66.26 7.96 -91.12
N PRO A 9 -65.57 8.67 -90.19
CA PRO A 9 -64.27 8.22 -89.70
C PRO A 9 -64.36 6.75 -89.28
N PRO A 10 -63.36 5.91 -89.61
CA PRO A 10 -63.37 4.51 -89.18
C PRO A 10 -63.56 4.46 -87.66
N PRO A 11 -64.31 3.49 -87.13
CA PRO A 11 -64.56 3.42 -85.69
C PRO A 11 -63.23 3.30 -84.94
N THR A 12 -62.89 4.35 -84.20
CA THR A 12 -61.70 4.38 -83.34
C THR A 12 -62.07 3.90 -81.95
N VAL A 13 -61.18 3.13 -81.32
CA VAL A 13 -61.31 2.69 -79.94
C VAL A 13 -60.16 3.28 -79.11
N PRO A 14 -60.41 3.82 -77.91
CA PRO A 14 -59.34 4.28 -77.03
C PRO A 14 -58.50 3.09 -76.54
N VAL A 15 -57.18 3.25 -76.53
CA VAL A 15 -56.26 2.27 -75.95
C VAL A 15 -56.49 2.21 -74.43
N PRO A 16 -56.75 1.01 -73.85
CA PRO A 16 -56.91 0.85 -72.40
C PRO A 16 -55.56 1.01 -71.68
N ASN A 17 -55.57 1.60 -70.48
CA ASN A 17 -54.36 1.70 -69.65
C ASN A 17 -54.00 0.34 -69.05
N VAL A 18 -52.96 -0.30 -69.58
CA VAL A 18 -52.45 -1.58 -69.09
C VAL A 18 -51.09 -1.46 -68.38
N VAL A 19 -50.57 -0.25 -68.20
CA VAL A 19 -49.36 0.01 -67.43
C VAL A 19 -49.55 -0.43 -65.97
N GLY A 20 -48.63 -1.23 -65.44
CA GLY A 20 -48.70 -1.81 -64.10
C GLY A 20 -49.51 -3.10 -63.98
N GLN A 21 -50.27 -3.49 -65.01
CA GLN A 21 -50.97 -4.77 -65.04
C GLN A 21 -50.03 -5.92 -65.42
N THR A 22 -50.40 -7.15 -65.08
CA THR A 22 -49.69 -8.35 -65.57
C THR A 22 -49.86 -8.50 -67.07
N GLN A 23 -48.88 -9.10 -67.77
CA GLN A 23 -48.97 -9.32 -69.21
C GLN A 23 -50.28 -10.03 -69.63
N ALA A 24 -50.76 -10.97 -68.83
CA ALA A 24 -52.02 -11.68 -69.09
C ALA A 24 -53.26 -10.78 -68.95
N ALA A 25 -53.30 -9.93 -67.91
CA ALA A 25 -54.38 -8.96 -67.72
C ALA A 25 -54.35 -7.86 -68.79
N ALA A 26 -53.16 -7.37 -69.14
CA ALA A 26 -52.93 -6.43 -70.21
C ALA A 26 -53.41 -6.96 -71.57
N THR A 27 -53.04 -8.21 -71.90
CA THR A 27 -53.48 -8.88 -73.14
C THR A 27 -55.00 -9.03 -73.18
N SER A 28 -55.61 -9.36 -72.04
CA SER A 28 -57.07 -9.50 -71.93
C SER A 28 -57.78 -8.15 -72.10
N ALA A 29 -57.26 -7.08 -71.49
CA ALA A 29 -57.81 -5.73 -71.61
C ALA A 29 -57.70 -5.18 -73.04
N ILE A 30 -56.58 -5.39 -73.72
CA ILE A 30 -56.35 -4.97 -75.11
C ILE A 30 -57.29 -5.72 -76.05
N SER A 31 -57.43 -7.04 -75.86
CA SER A 31 -58.33 -7.87 -76.68
C SER A 31 -59.80 -7.52 -76.47
N ALA A 32 -60.21 -7.23 -75.22
CA ALA A 32 -61.57 -6.80 -74.89
C ALA A 32 -61.93 -5.44 -75.49
N ALA A 33 -60.94 -4.56 -75.68
CA ALA A 33 -61.10 -3.29 -76.40
C ALA A 33 -61.13 -3.46 -77.94
N GLY A 34 -61.02 -4.67 -78.48
CA GLY A 34 -61.00 -4.90 -79.92
C GLY A 34 -59.71 -4.42 -80.61
N LEU A 35 -58.61 -4.33 -79.86
CA LEU A 35 -57.25 -4.07 -80.33
C LEU A 35 -56.45 -5.38 -80.34
N THR A 36 -55.32 -5.40 -81.06
CA THR A 36 -54.43 -6.56 -81.11
C THR A 36 -53.19 -6.30 -80.26
N VAL A 37 -52.66 -7.33 -79.60
CA VAL A 37 -51.36 -7.21 -78.92
C VAL A 37 -50.27 -7.25 -79.99
N GLY A 38 -49.44 -6.20 -80.01
CA GLY A 38 -48.30 -6.06 -80.90
C GLY A 38 -47.05 -6.76 -80.35
N THR A 39 -45.88 -6.15 -80.56
CA THR A 39 -44.61 -6.70 -80.06
C THR A 39 -44.50 -6.54 -78.56
N VAL A 40 -44.18 -7.64 -77.86
CA VAL A 40 -43.86 -7.62 -76.43
C VAL A 40 -42.34 -7.66 -76.28
N THR A 41 -41.73 -6.57 -75.84
CA THR A 41 -40.29 -6.49 -75.52
C THR A 41 -40.09 -6.55 -74.01
N GLN A 42 -38.99 -7.14 -73.57
CA GLN A 42 -38.66 -7.20 -72.14
C GLN A 42 -37.58 -6.17 -71.78
N GLN A 43 -37.76 -5.49 -70.65
CA GLN A 43 -36.76 -4.57 -70.09
C GLN A 43 -36.62 -4.80 -68.59
N SER A 44 -35.40 -4.77 -68.07
CA SER A 44 -35.16 -4.86 -66.63
C SER A 44 -35.62 -3.59 -65.92
N SER A 45 -36.37 -3.74 -64.84
CA SER A 45 -36.84 -2.63 -63.99
C SER A 45 -36.77 -3.03 -62.52
N THR A 46 -36.26 -2.12 -61.68
CA THR A 46 -36.20 -2.31 -60.22
C THR A 46 -37.47 -1.85 -59.51
N THR A 47 -38.37 -1.15 -60.21
CA THR A 47 -39.60 -0.56 -59.65
C THR A 47 -40.87 -1.28 -60.09
N VAL A 48 -40.83 -2.01 -61.20
CA VAL A 48 -41.98 -2.75 -61.75
C VAL A 48 -41.77 -4.25 -61.55
N ALA A 49 -42.71 -4.92 -60.91
CA ALA A 49 -42.66 -6.36 -60.64
C ALA A 49 -42.48 -7.17 -61.95
N SER A 50 -41.75 -8.28 -61.86
CA SER A 50 -41.53 -9.17 -63.01
C SER A 50 -42.85 -9.63 -63.61
N GLY A 51 -42.99 -9.56 -64.93
CA GLY A 51 -44.21 -9.93 -65.66
C GLY A 51 -45.28 -8.83 -65.75
N SER A 52 -45.03 -7.64 -65.17
CA SER A 52 -45.91 -6.48 -65.33
C SER A 52 -45.45 -5.53 -66.44
N VAL A 53 -46.40 -4.85 -67.08
CA VAL A 53 -46.14 -3.90 -68.17
C VAL A 53 -45.53 -2.61 -67.60
N ILE A 54 -44.34 -2.25 -68.09
CA ILE A 54 -43.61 -1.01 -67.81
C ILE A 54 -44.18 0.14 -68.64
N SER A 55 -44.46 -0.10 -69.92
CA SER A 55 -45.00 0.90 -70.84
C SER A 55 -45.74 0.25 -71.99
N GLU A 56 -46.70 0.98 -72.54
CA GLU A 56 -47.47 0.60 -73.72
C GLU A 56 -47.34 1.64 -74.83
N SER A 57 -47.46 1.22 -76.08
CA SER A 57 -47.45 2.11 -77.24
C SER A 57 -48.44 1.62 -78.30
N PRO A 58 -49.41 2.45 -78.75
CA PRO A 58 -49.69 3.84 -78.35
C PRO A 58 -50.14 4.00 -76.89
N ALA A 59 -49.99 5.20 -76.31
CA ALA A 59 -50.27 5.45 -74.89
C ALA A 59 -51.77 5.39 -74.56
N ALA A 60 -52.10 5.04 -73.30
CA ALA A 60 -53.46 5.03 -72.75
C ALA A 60 -54.30 6.24 -73.20
N GLY A 61 -55.53 5.97 -73.63
CA GLY A 61 -56.48 6.99 -74.07
C GLY A 61 -56.29 7.48 -75.52
N THR A 62 -55.21 7.08 -76.20
CA THR A 62 -55.05 7.36 -77.64
C THR A 62 -56.13 6.62 -78.43
N SER A 63 -56.87 7.33 -79.28
CA SER A 63 -57.90 6.72 -80.13
C SER A 63 -57.26 6.16 -81.39
N VAL A 64 -57.27 4.83 -81.53
CA VAL A 64 -56.67 4.12 -82.66
C VAL A 64 -57.75 3.37 -83.44
N ALA A 65 -57.50 3.06 -84.71
CA ALA A 65 -58.45 2.26 -85.50
C ALA A 65 -58.63 0.88 -84.87
N LYS A 66 -59.86 0.37 -84.87
CA LYS A 66 -60.16 -0.99 -84.38
C LYS A 66 -59.25 -2.02 -85.05
N GLY A 67 -58.64 -2.90 -84.24
CA GLY A 67 -57.65 -3.89 -84.69
C GLY A 67 -56.18 -3.44 -84.67
N SER A 68 -55.88 -2.18 -84.35
CA SER A 68 -54.50 -1.68 -84.24
C SER A 68 -53.69 -2.43 -83.17
N ALA A 69 -52.39 -2.59 -83.42
CA ALA A 69 -51.47 -3.27 -82.53
C ALA A 69 -50.99 -2.36 -81.39
N VAL A 70 -51.04 -2.85 -80.16
CA VAL A 70 -50.46 -2.19 -78.97
C VAL A 70 -49.21 -2.94 -78.53
N ASN A 71 -48.05 -2.30 -78.65
CA ASN A 71 -46.77 -2.85 -78.22
C ASN A 71 -46.60 -2.68 -76.71
N LEU A 72 -46.03 -3.69 -76.06
CA LEU A 72 -45.86 -3.73 -74.61
C LEU A 72 -44.39 -3.89 -74.26
N VAL A 73 -43.91 -3.11 -73.30
CA VAL A 73 -42.63 -3.34 -72.63
C VAL A 73 -42.93 -3.99 -71.28
N VAL A 74 -42.51 -5.23 -71.07
CA VAL A 74 -42.75 -6.00 -69.84
C VAL A 74 -41.49 -6.04 -68.98
N SER A 75 -41.65 -5.92 -67.67
CA SER A 75 -40.54 -6.02 -66.73
C SER A 75 -40.03 -7.44 -66.65
N SER A 76 -38.73 -7.63 -66.92
CA SER A 76 -38.01 -8.89 -66.63
C SER A 76 -37.53 -8.97 -65.17
N GLY A 77 -37.93 -8.02 -64.32
CA GLY A 77 -37.47 -7.89 -62.94
C GLY A 77 -36.16 -7.12 -62.79
N ALA A 78 -35.65 -7.07 -61.56
CA ALA A 78 -34.38 -6.42 -61.24
C ALA A 78 -33.20 -7.13 -61.93
N PRO A 79 -32.17 -6.40 -62.41
CA PRO A 79 -30.98 -7.02 -62.99
C PRO A 79 -30.32 -7.97 -61.98
N PRO A 80 -29.79 -9.12 -62.43
CA PRO A 80 -29.11 -10.06 -61.53
C PRO A 80 -27.91 -9.37 -60.86
N PRO A 81 -27.64 -9.65 -59.57
CA PRO A 81 -26.48 -9.08 -58.89
C PRO A 81 -25.21 -9.53 -59.59
N THR A 82 -24.27 -8.60 -59.81
CA THR A 82 -22.99 -8.91 -60.44
C THR A 82 -22.21 -9.88 -59.55
N PRO A 83 -21.80 -11.05 -60.06
CA PRO A 83 -20.98 -11.99 -59.31
C PRO A 83 -19.64 -11.37 -58.91
N VAL A 84 -19.13 -11.74 -57.74
CA VAL A 84 -17.80 -11.38 -57.25
C VAL A 84 -16.93 -12.64 -57.28
N ALA A 85 -15.69 -12.52 -57.77
CA ALA A 85 -14.73 -13.62 -57.71
C ALA A 85 -14.15 -13.77 -56.29
N VAL A 86 -14.05 -15.01 -55.81
CA VAL A 86 -13.38 -15.32 -54.53
C VAL A 86 -11.88 -14.99 -54.64
N PRO A 87 -11.31 -14.13 -53.78
CA PRO A 87 -9.88 -13.85 -53.75
C PRO A 87 -9.10 -15.04 -53.16
N ASN A 88 -7.87 -15.27 -53.65
CA ASN A 88 -7.00 -16.33 -53.10
C ASN A 88 -6.44 -15.92 -51.74
N VAL A 89 -6.88 -16.58 -50.67
CA VAL A 89 -6.38 -16.37 -49.30
C VAL A 89 -5.52 -17.51 -48.78
N VAL A 90 -5.23 -18.53 -49.59
CA VAL A 90 -4.36 -19.65 -49.22
C VAL A 90 -2.94 -19.15 -48.91
N GLY A 91 -2.39 -19.58 -47.78
CA GLY A 91 -1.08 -19.15 -47.29
C GLY A 91 -1.07 -17.81 -46.53
N GLN A 92 -2.17 -17.06 -46.51
CA GLN A 92 -2.30 -15.86 -45.69
C GLN A 92 -2.67 -16.21 -44.25
N THR A 93 -2.45 -15.27 -43.33
CA THR A 93 -2.96 -15.39 -41.96
C THR A 93 -4.48 -15.31 -41.94
N GLN A 94 -5.14 -15.95 -40.98
CA GLN A 94 -6.60 -15.88 -40.84
C GLN A 94 -7.13 -14.44 -40.83
N ALA A 95 -6.41 -13.51 -40.19
CA ALA A 95 -6.77 -12.10 -40.16
C ALA A 95 -6.71 -11.46 -41.55
N ALA A 96 -5.60 -11.65 -42.27
CA ALA A 96 -5.44 -11.12 -43.63
C ALA A 96 -6.45 -11.73 -44.61
N ALA A 97 -6.70 -13.03 -44.50
CA ALA A 97 -7.73 -13.74 -45.25
C ALA A 97 -9.13 -13.16 -45.03
N THR A 98 -9.50 -12.91 -43.78
CA THR A 98 -10.80 -12.31 -43.42
C THR A 98 -10.93 -10.89 -44.00
N SER A 99 -9.86 -10.09 -43.93
CA SER A 99 -9.84 -8.75 -44.52
C SER A 99 -9.95 -8.77 -46.04
N ALA A 100 -9.27 -9.70 -46.73
CA ALA A 100 -9.34 -9.86 -48.17
C ALA A 100 -10.76 -10.26 -48.63
N LEU A 101 -11.40 -11.20 -47.92
CA LEU A 101 -12.77 -11.62 -48.19
C LEU A 101 -13.77 -10.47 -47.98
N THR A 102 -13.65 -9.74 -46.88
CA THR A 102 -14.51 -8.59 -46.58
C THR A 102 -14.35 -7.49 -47.63
N SER A 103 -13.12 -7.24 -48.07
CA SER A 103 -12.82 -6.24 -49.12
C SER A 103 -13.41 -6.62 -50.48
N ALA A 104 -13.50 -7.92 -50.78
CA ALA A 104 -14.20 -8.43 -51.95
C ALA A 104 -15.74 -8.38 -51.81
N GLY A 105 -16.29 -8.06 -50.64
CA GLY A 105 -17.72 -8.11 -50.38
C GLY A 105 -18.26 -9.52 -50.13
N LEU A 106 -17.39 -10.43 -49.68
CA LEU A 106 -17.71 -11.78 -49.21
C LEU A 106 -17.66 -11.83 -47.68
N THR A 107 -18.21 -12.89 -47.10
CA THR A 107 -18.19 -13.11 -45.65
C THR A 107 -17.28 -14.29 -45.30
N ALA A 108 -16.59 -14.22 -44.17
CA ALA A 108 -15.88 -15.39 -43.64
C ALA A 108 -16.91 -16.40 -43.11
N GLY A 109 -16.86 -17.62 -43.64
CA GLY A 109 -17.73 -18.73 -43.25
C GLY A 109 -17.18 -19.50 -42.04
N THR A 110 -17.29 -20.82 -42.07
CA THR A 110 -16.75 -21.66 -41.00
C THR A 110 -15.23 -21.73 -41.08
N VAL A 111 -14.56 -21.54 -39.95
CA VAL A 111 -13.11 -21.73 -39.82
C VAL A 111 -12.87 -23.03 -39.07
N THR A 112 -12.26 -24.01 -39.75
CA THR A 112 -11.86 -25.29 -39.15
C THR A 112 -10.34 -25.33 -38.99
N MET A 113 -9.88 -26.01 -37.93
CA MET A 113 -8.44 -26.15 -37.67
C MET A 113 -7.97 -27.54 -38.11
N GLN A 114 -6.87 -27.61 -38.84
CA GLN A 114 -6.23 -28.86 -39.24
C GLN A 114 -4.73 -28.78 -38.95
N SER A 115 -4.13 -29.86 -38.44
CA SER A 115 -2.69 -29.93 -38.26
C SER A 115 -1.98 -30.05 -39.61
N SER A 116 -0.86 -29.34 -39.75
CA SER A 116 -0.03 -29.36 -40.95
C SER A 116 1.43 -29.15 -40.58
N THR A 117 2.32 -29.96 -41.16
CA THR A 117 3.77 -29.81 -41.01
C THR A 117 4.38 -28.86 -42.04
N THR A 118 3.64 -28.47 -43.07
CA THR A 118 4.12 -27.65 -44.19
C THR A 118 3.59 -26.22 -44.15
N VAL A 119 2.47 -25.98 -43.44
CA VAL A 119 1.82 -24.66 -43.34
C VAL A 119 1.97 -24.14 -41.91
N ALA A 120 2.51 -22.93 -41.77
CA ALA A 120 2.72 -22.29 -40.47
C ALA A 120 1.40 -22.15 -39.69
N SER A 121 1.47 -22.29 -38.36
CA SER A 121 0.32 -22.14 -37.48
C SER A 121 -0.35 -20.77 -37.69
N GLY A 122 -1.69 -20.76 -37.78
CA GLY A 122 -2.49 -19.56 -38.02
C GLY A 122 -2.63 -19.14 -39.49
N SER A 123 -2.04 -19.89 -40.43
CA SER A 123 -2.17 -19.65 -41.88
C SER A 123 -3.21 -20.55 -42.53
N VAL A 124 -3.90 -20.05 -43.56
CA VAL A 124 -4.95 -20.79 -44.30
C VAL A 124 -4.32 -21.89 -45.15
N ILE A 125 -4.76 -23.13 -44.95
CA ILE A 125 -4.42 -24.33 -45.72
C ILE A 125 -5.27 -24.41 -46.99
N SER A 126 -6.58 -24.17 -46.86
CA SER A 126 -7.51 -24.21 -47.98
C SER A 126 -8.73 -23.33 -47.73
N GLU A 127 -9.39 -22.95 -48.82
CA GLU A 127 -10.60 -22.15 -48.83
C GLU A 127 -11.68 -22.84 -49.68
N SER A 128 -12.95 -22.61 -49.35
CA SER A 128 -14.09 -23.12 -50.11
C SER A 128 -15.23 -22.10 -50.09
N PRO A 129 -15.72 -21.61 -51.25
CA PRO A 129 -15.32 -21.96 -52.63
C PRO A 129 -13.88 -21.57 -52.99
N ALA A 130 -13.29 -22.23 -53.99
CA ALA A 130 -11.90 -22.00 -54.39
C ALA A 130 -11.68 -20.63 -55.05
N ALA A 131 -10.47 -20.09 -54.94
CA ALA A 131 -10.03 -18.87 -55.62
C ALA A 131 -10.52 -18.79 -57.07
N GLY A 132 -11.02 -17.62 -57.46
CA GLY A 132 -11.53 -17.34 -58.80
C GLY A 132 -12.95 -17.86 -59.06
N THR A 133 -13.58 -18.57 -58.13
CA THR A 133 -15.00 -18.95 -58.25
C THR A 133 -15.88 -17.70 -58.17
N SER A 134 -16.76 -17.50 -59.13
CA SER A 134 -17.74 -16.41 -59.12
C SER A 134 -18.91 -16.75 -58.21
N VAL A 135 -19.07 -16.00 -57.12
CA VAL A 135 -20.13 -16.19 -56.13
C VAL A 135 -20.98 -14.91 -56.00
N ALA A 136 -22.17 -15.04 -55.41
CA ALA A 136 -22.99 -13.87 -55.12
C ALA A 136 -22.31 -13.00 -54.05
N LYS A 137 -22.50 -11.68 -54.14
CA LYS A 137 -22.04 -10.77 -53.10
C LYS A 137 -22.65 -11.16 -51.75
N GLY A 138 -21.82 -11.24 -50.71
CA GLY A 138 -22.21 -11.70 -49.37
C GLY A 138 -22.10 -13.20 -49.13
N SER A 139 -21.74 -14.02 -50.13
CA SER A 139 -21.50 -15.45 -49.93
C SER A 139 -20.39 -15.73 -48.91
N ALA A 140 -20.57 -16.80 -48.14
CA ALA A 140 -19.61 -17.23 -47.12
C ALA A 140 -18.51 -18.10 -47.73
N VAL A 141 -17.25 -17.82 -47.36
CA VAL A 141 -16.08 -18.63 -47.74
C VAL A 141 -15.53 -19.32 -46.49
N ASN A 142 -15.59 -20.65 -46.48
CA ASN A 142 -15.08 -21.48 -45.38
C ASN A 142 -13.55 -21.60 -45.50
N LEU A 143 -12.86 -21.58 -44.36
CA LEU A 143 -11.41 -21.59 -44.28
C LEU A 143 -10.94 -22.78 -43.43
N VAL A 144 -9.95 -23.51 -43.92
CA VAL A 144 -9.19 -24.48 -43.12
C VAL A 144 -7.89 -23.81 -42.71
N VAL A 145 -7.65 -23.62 -41.42
CA VAL A 145 -6.47 -22.95 -40.88
C VAL A 145 -5.54 -23.97 -40.22
N SER A 146 -4.23 -23.78 -40.40
CA SER A 146 -3.23 -24.64 -39.79
C SER A 146 -3.18 -24.43 -38.28
N SER A 147 -3.32 -25.51 -37.50
CA SER A 147 -2.98 -25.50 -36.07
C SER A 147 -1.47 -25.65 -35.82
N GLY A 148 -0.67 -25.84 -36.88
CA GLY A 148 0.76 -26.14 -36.81
C GLY A 148 1.05 -27.65 -36.85
N ALA A 149 2.32 -28.00 -36.66
CA ALA A 149 2.73 -29.40 -36.61
C ALA A 149 2.04 -30.12 -35.43
N PRO A 150 1.70 -31.42 -35.59
CA PRO A 150 1.16 -32.20 -34.47
C PRO A 150 2.08 -32.07 -33.25
N ALA A 151 1.49 -31.82 -32.08
CA ALA A 151 2.27 -31.80 -30.83
C ALA A 151 3.00 -33.15 -30.68
N PRO A 152 4.30 -33.14 -30.32
CA PRO A 152 5.02 -34.39 -30.09
C PRO A 152 4.30 -35.17 -28.98
N THR A 153 3.98 -36.44 -29.25
CA THR A 153 3.36 -37.31 -28.26
C THR A 153 4.28 -37.41 -27.04
N PRO A 154 3.81 -37.04 -25.83
CA PRO A 154 4.59 -37.22 -24.62
C PRO A 154 4.92 -38.69 -24.40
N VAL A 155 6.13 -38.96 -23.94
CA VAL A 155 6.58 -40.30 -23.53
C VAL A 155 6.63 -40.30 -22.00
N ALA A 156 6.12 -41.35 -21.36
CA ALA A 156 6.28 -41.55 -19.92
C ALA A 156 7.71 -41.99 -19.59
N VAL A 157 8.31 -41.40 -18.56
CA VAL A 157 9.61 -41.84 -18.03
C VAL A 157 9.45 -43.26 -17.44
N PRO A 158 10.24 -44.25 -17.89
CA PRO A 158 10.22 -45.61 -17.34
C PRO A 158 10.77 -45.63 -15.91
N ASN A 159 10.25 -46.49 -15.04
CA ASN A 159 10.82 -46.67 -13.70
C ASN A 159 12.09 -47.53 -13.79
N VAL A 160 13.27 -46.93 -13.60
CA VAL A 160 14.56 -47.65 -13.60
C VAL A 160 15.20 -47.75 -12.21
N VAL A 161 14.49 -47.35 -11.15
CA VAL A 161 15.00 -47.43 -9.77
C VAL A 161 15.21 -48.89 -9.37
N GLY A 162 16.40 -49.20 -8.85
CA GLY A 162 16.81 -50.56 -8.47
C GLY A 162 17.46 -51.37 -9.61
N GLU A 163 17.30 -50.94 -10.87
CA GLU A 163 17.98 -51.58 -11.99
C GLU A 163 19.47 -51.21 -12.04
N THR A 164 20.27 -52.00 -12.76
CA THR A 164 21.66 -51.66 -13.03
C THR A 164 21.74 -50.44 -13.96
N GLN A 165 22.80 -49.63 -13.86
CA GLN A 165 23.01 -48.49 -14.76
C GLN A 165 22.88 -48.87 -16.26
N ALA A 166 23.35 -50.06 -16.63
CA ALA A 166 23.27 -50.56 -18.00
C ALA A 166 21.83 -50.90 -18.43
N ALA A 167 21.06 -51.53 -17.54
CA ALA A 167 19.64 -51.83 -17.77
C ALA A 167 18.81 -50.54 -17.83
N ALA A 168 19.03 -49.62 -16.89
CA ALA A 168 18.39 -48.30 -16.86
C ALA A 168 18.65 -47.49 -18.14
N THR A 169 19.91 -47.46 -18.61
CA THR A 169 20.27 -46.79 -19.87
C THR A 169 19.54 -47.40 -21.07
N SER A 170 19.39 -48.72 -21.07
CA SER A 170 18.68 -49.45 -22.13
C SER A 170 17.17 -49.16 -22.09
N ALA A 171 16.56 -49.13 -20.90
CA ALA A 171 15.15 -48.82 -20.71
C ALA A 171 14.81 -47.36 -21.12
N ILE A 172 15.65 -46.39 -20.75
CA ILE A 172 15.52 -44.97 -21.14
C ILE A 172 15.63 -44.82 -22.66
N SER A 173 16.61 -45.48 -23.27
CA SER A 173 16.81 -45.44 -24.72
C SER A 173 15.65 -46.11 -25.47
N ALA A 174 15.11 -47.22 -24.94
CA ALA A 174 13.93 -47.90 -25.48
C ALA A 174 12.65 -47.03 -25.43
N ALA A 175 12.54 -46.17 -24.42
CA ALA A 175 11.49 -45.16 -24.33
C ALA A 175 11.71 -43.94 -25.26
N ALA A 176 12.75 -43.94 -26.10
CA ALA A 176 13.15 -42.80 -26.92
C ALA A 176 13.44 -41.51 -26.11
N LEU A 177 13.97 -41.70 -24.90
CA LEU A 177 14.54 -40.67 -24.03
C LEU A 177 16.07 -40.73 -24.10
N THR A 178 16.74 -39.70 -23.61
CA THR A 178 18.21 -39.63 -23.55
C THR A 178 18.68 -39.79 -22.11
N VAL A 179 19.84 -40.43 -21.91
CA VAL A 179 20.46 -40.48 -20.57
C VAL A 179 21.14 -39.14 -20.31
N GLY A 180 20.77 -38.51 -19.20
CA GLY A 180 21.32 -37.25 -18.72
C GLY A 180 22.56 -37.43 -17.85
N ALA A 181 22.68 -36.62 -16.81
CA ALA A 181 23.81 -36.71 -15.88
C ALA A 181 23.70 -38.01 -15.05
N VAL A 182 24.80 -38.76 -14.97
CA VAL A 182 24.92 -39.90 -14.05
C VAL A 182 25.81 -39.48 -12.89
N THR A 183 25.22 -39.34 -11.70
CA THR A 183 25.95 -39.07 -10.46
C THR A 183 26.04 -40.35 -9.64
N GLN A 184 27.07 -40.44 -8.79
CA GLN A 184 27.24 -41.57 -7.88
C GLN A 184 26.98 -41.15 -6.44
N GLN A 185 26.31 -42.00 -5.68
CA GLN A 185 26.01 -41.80 -4.26
C GLN A 185 26.23 -43.12 -3.52
N SER A 186 26.85 -43.10 -2.35
CA SER A 186 26.97 -44.31 -1.54
C SER A 186 25.62 -44.70 -0.93
N SER A 187 25.30 -46.00 -0.94
CA SER A 187 24.11 -46.54 -0.30
C SER A 187 24.42 -47.86 0.38
N THR A 188 23.91 -48.03 1.60
CA THR A 188 23.97 -49.30 2.35
C THR A 188 22.80 -50.23 2.01
N THR A 189 21.78 -49.72 1.33
CA THR A 189 20.54 -50.46 1.00
C THR A 189 20.46 -50.83 -0.47
N VAL A 190 21.18 -50.11 -1.36
CA VAL A 190 21.18 -50.32 -2.81
C VAL A 190 22.54 -50.86 -3.23
N ALA A 191 22.55 -51.99 -3.93
CA ALA A 191 23.77 -52.64 -4.42
C ALA A 191 24.58 -51.70 -5.32
N SER A 192 25.92 -51.83 -5.28
CA SER A 192 26.81 -51.05 -6.15
C SER A 192 26.46 -51.27 -7.62
N GLY A 193 26.37 -50.18 -8.38
CA GLY A 193 26.01 -50.18 -9.81
C GLY A 193 24.50 -50.15 -10.09
N SER A 194 23.65 -50.17 -9.06
CA SER A 194 22.19 -50.01 -9.20
C SER A 194 21.74 -48.56 -9.02
N VAL A 195 20.71 -48.15 -9.74
CA VAL A 195 20.12 -46.81 -9.65
C VAL A 195 19.39 -46.63 -8.31
N ILE A 196 19.76 -45.59 -7.58
CA ILE A 196 19.12 -45.13 -6.33
C ILE A 196 17.90 -44.27 -6.64
N SER A 197 18.03 -43.34 -7.58
CA SER A 197 16.95 -42.43 -7.97
C SER A 197 17.14 -41.93 -9.40
N GLU A 198 16.06 -41.45 -9.98
CA GLU A 198 16.02 -40.85 -11.32
C GLU A 198 15.31 -39.49 -11.27
N SER A 199 15.66 -38.62 -12.22
CA SER A 199 15.01 -37.33 -12.41
C SER A 199 14.90 -37.01 -13.90
N PRO A 200 13.69 -36.76 -14.44
CA PRO A 200 12.38 -36.72 -13.77
C PRO A 200 11.91 -38.08 -13.23
N ALA A 201 10.97 -38.08 -12.28
CA ALA A 201 10.49 -39.31 -11.64
C ALA A 201 9.70 -40.22 -12.60
N ALA A 202 9.72 -41.54 -12.35
CA ALA A 202 8.91 -42.54 -13.05
C ALA A 202 7.46 -42.07 -13.32
N GLY A 203 6.97 -42.34 -14.53
CA GLY A 203 5.61 -42.00 -14.95
C GLY A 203 5.41 -40.53 -15.33
N THR A 204 6.40 -39.66 -15.13
CA THR A 204 6.33 -38.27 -15.61
C THR A 204 6.27 -38.25 -17.14
N SER A 205 5.32 -37.49 -17.71
CA SER A 205 5.20 -37.33 -19.15
C SER A 205 6.16 -36.24 -19.65
N VAL A 206 7.15 -36.64 -20.45
CA VAL A 206 8.18 -35.74 -20.99
C VAL A 206 8.18 -35.76 -22.52
N ALA A 207 8.75 -34.73 -23.14
CA ALA A 207 8.92 -34.71 -24.59
C ALA A 207 9.89 -35.81 -25.03
N LYS A 208 9.67 -36.40 -26.20
CA LYS A 208 10.60 -37.35 -26.81
C LYS A 208 12.01 -36.75 -26.89
N GLY A 209 13.03 -37.50 -26.50
CA GLY A 209 14.43 -37.05 -26.46
C GLY A 209 14.84 -36.31 -25.17
N SER A 210 13.93 -36.09 -24.22
CA SER A 210 14.28 -35.47 -22.93
C SER A 210 15.32 -36.28 -22.16
N ALA A 211 16.19 -35.60 -21.43
CA ALA A 211 17.26 -36.20 -20.64
C ALA A 211 16.74 -36.67 -19.27
N VAL A 212 17.02 -37.94 -18.92
CA VAL A 212 16.74 -38.53 -17.61
C VAL A 212 18.06 -38.70 -16.87
N SER A 213 18.24 -37.95 -15.78
CA SER A 213 19.43 -38.03 -14.92
C SER A 213 19.29 -39.17 -13.91
N LEU A 214 20.39 -39.86 -13.62
CA LEU A 214 20.43 -41.04 -12.76
C LEU A 214 21.39 -40.82 -11.60
N VAL A 215 20.98 -41.23 -10.41
CA VAL A 215 21.86 -41.37 -9.25
C VAL A 215 22.13 -42.86 -9.06
N VAL A 216 23.38 -43.29 -9.22
CA VAL A 216 23.80 -44.70 -9.13
C VAL A 216 24.51 -44.96 -7.80
N SER A 217 24.24 -46.11 -7.20
CA SER A 217 24.91 -46.54 -5.98
C SER A 217 26.37 -46.87 -6.24
N SER A 218 27.28 -46.24 -5.50
CA SER A 218 28.69 -46.62 -5.46
C SER A 218 28.99 -47.73 -4.43
N GLY A 219 27.95 -48.32 -3.82
CA GLY A 219 28.06 -49.31 -2.75
C GLY A 219 28.22 -48.71 -1.35
N ALA A 220 28.44 -49.58 -0.36
CA ALA A 220 28.69 -49.18 1.02
C ALA A 220 30.04 -48.43 1.12
N PRO A 221 30.15 -47.39 1.98
CA PRO A 221 31.40 -46.66 2.16
C PRO A 221 32.56 -47.61 2.54
N ALA A 222 33.72 -47.43 1.92
CA ALA A 222 34.92 -48.18 2.29
C ALA A 222 35.30 -47.91 3.77
N PRO A 223 36.00 -48.83 4.46
CA PRO A 223 36.39 -48.63 5.85
C PRO A 223 37.17 -47.31 6.04
N GLY A 224 36.65 -46.40 6.87
CA GLY A 224 37.24 -45.07 7.13
C GLY A 224 36.66 -43.91 6.31
N GLN A 225 35.75 -44.18 5.36
CA GLN A 225 34.98 -43.18 4.64
C GLN A 225 33.59 -43.03 5.27
N VAL A 226 33.06 -41.81 5.33
CA VAL A 226 31.69 -41.53 5.74
C VAL A 226 30.98 -40.78 4.61
N ALA A 227 29.71 -41.10 4.39
CA ALA A 227 28.88 -40.40 3.43
C ALA A 227 28.50 -39.02 3.98
N VAL A 228 28.62 -37.97 3.18
CA VAL A 228 28.14 -36.63 3.53
C VAL A 228 26.61 -36.69 3.72
N PRO A 229 26.07 -36.29 4.88
CA PRO A 229 24.62 -36.24 5.08
C PRO A 229 24.02 -35.10 4.23
N ASN A 230 22.80 -35.27 3.75
CA ASN A 230 22.08 -34.19 3.07
C ASN A 230 21.55 -33.20 4.12
N VAL A 231 22.14 -32.01 4.19
CA VAL A 231 21.68 -30.94 5.09
C VAL A 231 21.04 -29.76 4.35
N VAL A 232 20.83 -29.88 3.03
CA VAL A 232 20.18 -28.84 2.22
C VAL A 232 18.73 -28.65 2.66
N GLY A 233 18.35 -27.40 2.95
CA GLY A 233 17.03 -27.04 3.47
C GLY A 233 16.91 -27.09 5.00
N GLU A 234 17.85 -27.72 5.70
CA GLU A 234 17.89 -27.68 7.17
C GLU A 234 18.40 -26.33 7.68
N THR A 235 18.18 -26.07 8.97
CA THR A 235 18.78 -24.90 9.64
C THR A 235 20.27 -25.12 9.86
N GLU A 236 21.06 -24.05 9.91
CA GLU A 236 22.51 -24.13 10.16
C GLU A 236 22.85 -24.97 11.42
N ALA A 237 22.04 -24.84 12.48
CA ALA A 237 22.22 -25.60 13.72
C ALA A 237 21.93 -27.11 13.54
N ALA A 238 20.87 -27.46 12.81
CA ALA A 238 20.54 -28.85 12.50
C ALA A 238 21.59 -29.48 11.57
N ALA A 239 21.98 -28.74 10.52
CA ALA A 239 23.03 -29.11 9.58
C ALA A 239 24.36 -29.39 10.30
N THR A 240 24.79 -28.49 11.19
CA THR A 240 26.01 -28.65 11.99
C THR A 240 25.96 -29.90 12.87
N SER A 241 24.79 -30.19 13.45
CA SER A 241 24.58 -31.38 14.28
C SER A 241 24.63 -32.66 13.45
N ALA A 242 24.01 -32.68 12.28
CA ALA A 242 24.01 -33.82 11.35
C ALA A 242 25.42 -34.12 10.82
N ILE A 243 26.18 -33.10 10.43
CA ILE A 243 27.58 -33.22 9.96
C ILE A 243 28.46 -33.79 11.08
N SER A 244 28.32 -33.27 12.31
CA SER A 244 29.09 -33.74 13.47
C SER A 244 28.73 -35.19 13.84
N ALA A 245 27.44 -35.56 13.75
CA ALA A 245 26.98 -36.93 13.98
C ALA A 245 27.53 -37.92 12.93
N ALA A 246 27.76 -37.46 11.70
CA ALA A 246 28.44 -38.23 10.65
C ALA A 246 29.97 -38.26 10.82
N ALA A 247 30.52 -37.76 11.93
CA ALA A 247 31.95 -37.66 12.18
C ALA A 247 32.73 -36.89 11.07
N LEU A 248 32.06 -35.90 10.49
CA LEU A 248 32.63 -34.89 9.60
C LEU A 248 32.82 -33.58 10.36
N THR A 249 33.58 -32.66 9.79
CA THR A 249 33.78 -31.32 10.36
C THR A 249 33.00 -30.28 9.55
N VAL A 250 32.47 -29.26 10.22
CA VAL A 250 31.90 -28.10 9.50
C VAL A 250 33.05 -27.25 8.99
N GLY A 251 33.04 -27.00 7.69
CA GLY A 251 34.01 -26.16 6.99
C GLY A 251 33.64 -24.69 7.00
N ALA A 252 33.84 -24.01 5.88
CA ALA A 252 33.46 -22.61 5.72
C ALA A 252 31.93 -22.47 5.60
N VAL A 253 31.35 -21.60 6.42
CA VAL A 253 29.94 -21.17 6.30
C VAL A 253 29.92 -19.82 5.62
N THR A 254 29.36 -19.77 4.42
CA THR A 254 29.18 -18.54 3.63
C THR A 254 27.71 -18.18 3.58
N GLN A 255 27.39 -16.89 3.44
CA GLN A 255 26.02 -16.43 3.32
C GLN A 255 25.71 -15.96 1.90
N GLN A 256 24.54 -16.34 1.41
CA GLN A 256 24.03 -15.93 0.10
C GLN A 256 22.55 -15.55 0.22
N SER A 257 22.14 -14.46 -0.43
CA SER A 257 20.72 -14.09 -0.48
C SER A 257 19.94 -15.05 -1.36
N SER A 258 18.77 -15.49 -0.89
CA SER A 258 17.86 -16.36 -1.65
C SER A 258 16.41 -15.94 -1.41
N THR A 259 15.62 -15.90 -2.48
CA THR A 259 14.18 -15.64 -2.41
C THR A 259 13.36 -16.92 -2.19
N THR A 260 13.97 -18.09 -2.38
CA THR A 260 13.31 -19.40 -2.31
C THR A 260 13.65 -20.17 -1.04
N VAL A 261 14.77 -19.86 -0.39
CA VAL A 261 15.25 -20.54 0.82
C VAL A 261 15.13 -19.60 2.01
N ALA A 262 14.47 -20.05 3.08
CA ALA A 262 14.27 -19.27 4.30
C ALA A 262 15.59 -18.83 4.93
N SER A 263 15.60 -17.64 5.56
CA SER A 263 16.78 -17.13 6.25
C SER A 263 17.25 -18.11 7.33
N GLY A 264 18.56 -18.40 7.35
CA GLY A 264 19.18 -19.35 8.28
C GLY A 264 19.13 -20.82 7.85
N SER A 265 18.54 -21.13 6.69
CA SER A 265 18.56 -22.47 6.10
C SER A 265 19.69 -22.64 5.09
N VAL A 266 20.23 -23.86 4.98
CA VAL A 266 21.29 -24.21 4.04
C VAL A 266 20.74 -24.22 2.61
N ILE A 267 21.36 -23.43 1.73
CA ILE A 267 21.09 -23.36 0.28
C ILE A 267 21.81 -24.51 -0.43
N SER A 268 23.08 -24.74 -0.08
CA SER A 268 23.90 -25.77 -0.70
C SER A 268 25.03 -26.17 0.22
N GLU A 269 25.52 -27.39 0.02
CA GLU A 269 26.66 -27.97 0.73
C GLU A 269 27.74 -28.42 -0.25
N SER A 270 28.99 -28.46 0.21
CA SER A 270 30.11 -28.99 -0.56
C SER A 270 31.11 -29.69 0.37
N PRO A 271 31.44 -30.98 0.14
CA PRO A 271 30.99 -31.86 -0.95
C PRO A 271 29.48 -32.18 -0.91
N ALA A 272 28.90 -32.60 -2.04
CA ALA A 272 27.46 -32.85 -2.16
C ALA A 272 27.00 -34.08 -1.34
N ALA A 273 25.75 -34.07 -0.90
CA ALA A 273 25.08 -35.19 -0.22
C ALA A 273 25.44 -36.55 -0.83
N GLY A 274 25.76 -37.52 0.01
CA GLY A 274 26.05 -38.88 -0.40
C GLY A 274 27.45 -39.10 -1.00
N THR A 275 28.25 -38.03 -1.16
CA THR A 275 29.68 -38.14 -1.49
C THR A 275 30.40 -38.84 -0.34
N SER A 276 31.20 -39.86 -0.63
CA SER A 276 32.06 -40.49 0.37
C SER A 276 33.32 -39.65 0.58
N VAL A 277 33.55 -39.25 1.83
CA VAL A 277 34.74 -38.48 2.23
C VAL A 277 35.43 -39.16 3.41
N ALA A 278 36.71 -38.88 3.60
CA ALA A 278 37.42 -39.40 4.76
C ALA A 278 36.80 -38.85 6.06
N LYS A 279 36.73 -39.67 7.10
CA LYS A 279 36.30 -39.22 8.43
C LYS A 279 37.07 -37.96 8.85
N GLY A 280 36.36 -36.94 9.33
CA GLY A 280 36.92 -35.64 9.70
C GLY A 280 37.04 -34.62 8.55
N SER A 281 36.67 -34.97 7.32
CA SER A 281 36.65 -34.02 6.20
C SER A 281 35.68 -32.85 6.45
N ALA A 282 36.05 -31.68 5.94
CA ALA A 282 35.26 -30.46 6.09
C ALA A 282 34.12 -30.39 5.06
N VAL A 283 32.91 -30.06 5.52
CA VAL A 283 31.74 -29.77 4.69
C VAL A 283 31.44 -28.28 4.75
N ASN A 284 31.63 -27.58 3.63
CA ASN A 284 31.33 -26.16 3.49
C ASN A 284 29.83 -25.97 3.26
N LEU A 285 29.26 -24.93 3.85
CA LEU A 285 27.85 -24.60 3.78
C LEU A 285 27.65 -23.22 3.17
N VAL A 286 26.64 -23.09 2.33
CA VAL A 286 26.08 -21.81 1.90
C VAL A 286 24.74 -21.66 2.57
N VAL A 287 24.59 -20.69 3.47
CA VAL A 287 23.38 -20.43 4.24
C VAL A 287 22.64 -19.24 3.65
N SER A 288 21.31 -19.31 3.62
CA SER A 288 20.47 -18.22 3.16
C SER A 288 20.50 -17.06 4.14
N SER A 289 20.88 -15.88 3.67
CA SER A 289 20.70 -14.63 4.41
C SER A 289 19.27 -14.05 4.25
N GLY A 290 18.35 -14.82 3.66
CA GLY A 290 17.00 -14.38 3.31
C GLY A 290 16.91 -13.65 1.97
N ALA A 291 15.73 -13.10 1.69
CA ALA A 291 15.50 -12.32 0.47
C ALA A 291 16.41 -11.08 0.43
N PRO A 292 16.93 -10.70 -0.74
CA PRO A 292 17.74 -9.49 -0.86
C PRO A 292 16.94 -8.28 -0.34
N PRO A 293 17.58 -7.35 0.39
CA PRO A 293 16.90 -6.17 0.89
C PRO A 293 16.27 -5.40 -0.27
N PRO A 294 15.06 -4.85 -0.10
CA PRO A 294 14.42 -4.08 -1.16
C PRO A 294 15.33 -2.92 -1.55
N THR A 295 15.54 -2.75 -2.85
CA THR A 295 16.35 -1.64 -3.38
C THR A 295 15.76 -0.31 -2.91
N PRO A 296 16.55 0.54 -2.24
CA PRO A 296 16.09 1.87 -1.84
C PRO A 296 15.67 2.68 -3.06
N VAL A 297 14.58 3.44 -2.91
CA VAL A 297 14.08 4.39 -3.90
C VAL A 297 14.47 5.78 -3.44
N ALA A 298 15.04 6.59 -4.33
CA ALA A 298 15.31 8.00 -4.04
C ALA A 298 14.01 8.82 -4.08
N VAL A 299 13.78 9.67 -3.08
CA VAL A 299 12.65 10.58 -3.06
C VAL A 299 12.79 11.57 -4.24
N PRO A 300 11.80 11.66 -5.14
CA PRO A 300 11.84 12.60 -6.26
C PRO A 300 11.60 14.03 -5.77
N SER A 301 12.16 15.02 -6.46
CA SER A 301 11.93 16.43 -6.15
C SER A 301 10.58 16.90 -6.69
N VAL A 302 9.65 17.20 -5.80
CA VAL A 302 8.31 17.71 -6.15
C VAL A 302 8.05 19.14 -5.69
N VAL A 303 9.03 19.78 -5.03
CA VAL A 303 8.97 21.21 -4.66
C VAL A 303 8.74 22.09 -5.89
N GLY A 304 7.79 23.03 -5.79
CA GLY A 304 7.39 23.93 -6.87
C GLY A 304 6.39 23.36 -7.87
N GLN A 305 6.13 22.05 -7.85
CA GLN A 305 5.11 21.42 -8.70
C GLN A 305 3.72 21.56 -8.07
N THR A 306 2.68 21.38 -8.89
CA THR A 306 1.29 21.27 -8.40
C THR A 306 1.13 20.01 -7.54
N GLN A 307 0.21 20.02 -6.57
CA GLN A 307 -0.09 18.83 -5.76
C GLN A 307 -0.44 17.59 -6.62
N ALA A 308 -1.16 17.78 -7.74
CA ALA A 308 -1.52 16.71 -8.65
C ALA A 308 -0.29 16.11 -9.34
N SER A 309 0.59 16.94 -9.89
CA SER A 309 1.85 16.51 -10.51
C SER A 309 2.78 15.83 -9.50
N ALA A 310 2.91 16.41 -8.30
CA ALA A 310 3.69 15.85 -7.20
C ALA A 310 3.20 14.44 -6.83
N THR A 311 1.89 14.25 -6.72
CA THR A 311 1.26 12.95 -6.43
C THR A 311 1.59 11.91 -7.50
N SER A 312 1.48 12.28 -8.78
CA SER A 312 1.84 11.38 -9.89
C SER A 312 3.33 11.00 -9.87
N VAL A 313 4.22 11.95 -9.62
CA VAL A 313 5.66 11.73 -9.56
C VAL A 313 6.03 10.79 -8.40
N ILE A 314 5.50 11.04 -7.19
CA ILE A 314 5.71 10.20 -6.00
C ILE A 314 5.21 8.77 -6.23
N THR A 315 3.99 8.63 -6.77
CA THR A 315 3.39 7.32 -7.05
C THR A 315 4.17 6.57 -8.13
N SER A 316 4.64 7.26 -9.17
CA SER A 316 5.44 6.67 -10.24
C SER A 316 6.82 6.17 -9.76
N ALA A 317 7.38 6.82 -8.73
CA ALA A 317 8.60 6.38 -8.06
C ALA A 317 8.37 5.14 -7.16
N GLY A 318 7.12 4.71 -6.95
CA GLY A 318 6.79 3.61 -6.03
C GLY A 318 6.78 4.03 -4.56
N LEU A 319 6.57 5.32 -4.29
CA LEU A 319 6.36 5.89 -2.96
C LEU A 319 4.87 6.22 -2.77
N THR A 320 4.47 6.50 -1.54
CA THR A 320 3.08 6.89 -1.21
C THR A 320 3.03 8.35 -0.80
N VAL A 321 1.92 9.05 -1.10
CA VAL A 321 1.70 10.40 -0.58
C VAL A 321 1.23 10.29 0.86
N GLY A 322 1.95 10.96 1.77
CA GLY A 322 1.65 11.01 3.19
C GLY A 322 0.67 12.13 3.54
N THR A 323 0.95 12.85 4.63
CA THR A 323 0.12 13.98 5.05
C THR A 323 0.35 15.18 4.14
N VAL A 324 -0.74 15.82 3.72
CA VAL A 324 -0.70 17.08 2.97
C VAL A 324 -1.22 18.20 3.87
N THR A 325 -0.36 19.14 4.21
CA THR A 325 -0.73 20.34 4.97
C THR A 325 -0.70 21.56 4.06
N GLN A 326 -1.49 22.59 4.39
CA GLN A 326 -1.50 23.84 3.64
C GLN A 326 -0.87 24.96 4.46
N GLN A 327 -0.07 25.81 3.81
CA GLN A 327 0.57 26.96 4.42
C GLN A 327 0.49 28.17 3.47
N PRO A 328 0.16 29.38 3.95
CA PRO A 328 0.20 30.59 3.13
C PRO A 328 1.62 30.87 2.63
N SER A 329 1.75 31.31 1.39
CA SER A 329 3.04 31.70 0.81
C SER A 329 2.88 32.84 -0.18
N THR A 330 3.73 33.86 -0.05
CA THR A 330 3.83 34.97 -1.00
C THR A 330 4.78 34.69 -2.15
N THR A 331 5.59 33.62 -2.05
CA THR A 331 6.62 33.25 -3.04
C THR A 331 6.25 32.02 -3.86
N VAL A 332 5.34 31.18 -3.36
CA VAL A 332 4.90 29.95 -4.01
C VAL A 332 3.42 30.09 -4.40
N ALA A 333 3.12 29.88 -5.68
CA ALA A 333 1.76 29.94 -6.21
C ALA A 333 0.81 28.98 -5.47
N SER A 334 -0.45 29.37 -5.32
CA SER A 334 -1.48 28.54 -4.68
C SER A 334 -1.59 27.18 -5.39
N GLY A 335 -1.66 26.10 -4.61
CA GLY A 335 -1.71 24.73 -5.11
C GLY A 335 -0.37 24.07 -5.41
N ASN A 336 0.75 24.81 -5.30
CA ASN A 336 2.10 24.25 -5.48
C ASN A 336 2.75 23.82 -4.17
N VAL A 337 3.58 22.79 -4.22
CA VAL A 337 4.32 22.25 -3.07
C VAL A 337 5.41 23.25 -2.64
N ILE A 338 5.37 23.68 -1.38
CA ILE A 338 6.38 24.49 -0.70
C ILE A 338 7.55 23.62 -0.23
N SER A 339 7.25 22.49 0.38
CA SER A 339 8.25 21.57 0.90
C SER A 339 7.74 20.14 0.94
N GLU A 340 8.68 19.21 0.96
CA GLU A 340 8.45 17.77 1.03
C GLU A 340 9.29 17.16 2.16
N SER A 341 8.80 16.07 2.75
CA SER A 341 9.53 15.32 3.76
C SER A 341 9.25 13.82 3.58
N PRO A 342 10.28 12.97 3.38
CA PRO A 342 11.71 13.29 3.36
C PRO A 342 12.14 14.16 2.16
N ALA A 343 13.29 14.82 2.26
CA ALA A 343 13.79 15.72 1.20
C ALA A 343 14.21 14.97 -0.07
N ALA A 344 14.12 15.62 -1.24
CA ALA A 344 14.62 15.11 -2.51
C ALA A 344 16.00 14.43 -2.40
N GLY A 345 16.14 13.28 -3.06
CA GLY A 345 17.37 12.49 -3.07
C GLY A 345 17.57 11.60 -1.84
N THR A 346 16.76 11.74 -0.78
CA THR A 346 16.80 10.82 0.36
C THR A 346 16.43 9.41 -0.10
N SER A 347 17.24 8.41 0.24
CA SER A 347 16.95 7.01 -0.07
C SER A 347 16.00 6.43 0.97
N VAL A 348 14.82 6.00 0.54
CA VAL A 348 13.77 5.43 1.39
C VAL A 348 13.33 4.06 0.89
N ALA A 349 12.68 3.26 1.74
CA ALA A 349 12.11 1.99 1.32
C ALA A 349 10.95 2.21 0.34
N LYS A 350 10.80 1.34 -0.65
CA LYS A 350 9.62 1.35 -1.54
C LYS A 350 8.32 1.33 -0.72
N GLY A 351 7.37 2.19 -1.08
CA GLY A 351 6.11 2.39 -0.36
C GLY A 351 6.15 3.40 0.79
N SER A 352 7.32 3.97 1.12
CA SER A 352 7.44 5.01 2.14
C SER A 352 6.60 6.25 1.81
N ALA A 353 6.05 6.89 2.85
CA ALA A 353 5.22 8.07 2.71
C ALA A 353 6.05 9.36 2.58
N VAL A 354 5.67 10.22 1.63
CA VAL A 354 6.23 11.56 1.44
C VAL A 354 5.17 12.59 1.82
N ASN A 355 5.41 13.32 2.90
CA ASN A 355 4.54 14.39 3.39
C ASN A 355 4.81 15.67 2.59
N LEU A 356 3.75 16.42 2.29
CA LEU A 356 3.82 17.63 1.46
C LEU A 356 3.24 18.83 2.21
N VAL A 357 3.91 19.96 2.12
CA VAL A 357 3.35 21.27 2.48
C VAL A 357 2.99 21.99 1.20
N VAL A 358 1.73 22.33 0.99
CA VAL A 358 1.21 22.99 -0.22
C VAL A 358 0.88 24.44 0.07
N SER A 359 1.14 25.33 -0.88
CA SER A 359 0.79 26.74 -0.76
C SER A 359 -0.71 26.93 -0.87
N SER A 360 -1.31 27.59 0.12
CA SER A 360 -2.70 28.07 0.00
C SER A 360 -2.80 29.37 -0.81
N GLY A 361 -1.68 29.96 -1.23
CA GLY A 361 -1.60 31.23 -1.96
C GLY A 361 -1.16 32.41 -1.10
N ALA A 362 -1.04 33.58 -1.73
CA ALA A 362 -0.75 34.83 -1.03
C ALA A 362 -1.93 35.19 -0.10
N PRO A 363 -1.68 35.65 1.14
CA PRO A 363 -2.73 36.16 2.00
C PRO A 363 -3.54 37.24 1.27
N ALA A 364 -4.86 37.26 1.47
CA ALA A 364 -5.72 38.28 0.87
C ALA A 364 -5.22 39.71 1.22
N PRO A 365 -5.35 40.71 0.33
CA PRO A 365 -4.86 42.07 0.59
C PRO A 365 -5.39 42.60 1.94
N GLY A 366 -4.48 42.98 2.83
CA GLY A 366 -4.81 43.45 4.17
C GLY A 366 -4.88 42.37 5.25
N GLN A 367 -4.50 41.12 4.96
CA GLN A 367 -4.33 40.07 5.97
C GLN A 367 -2.85 39.76 6.25
N VAL A 368 -2.52 39.59 7.52
CA VAL A 368 -1.20 39.20 8.01
C VAL A 368 -1.32 37.88 8.76
N ALA A 369 -0.34 36.98 8.58
CA ALA A 369 -0.29 35.73 9.32
C ALA A 369 0.10 35.99 10.78
N VAL A 370 -0.62 35.36 11.72
CA VAL A 370 -0.28 35.44 13.14
C VAL A 370 1.08 34.78 13.36
N PRO A 371 2.09 35.50 13.89
CA PRO A 371 3.38 34.93 14.23
C PRO A 371 3.24 33.97 15.41
N ASN A 372 4.04 32.91 15.45
CA ASN A 372 4.08 32.00 16.61
C ASN A 372 4.87 32.65 17.75
N VAL A 373 4.18 33.06 18.81
CA VAL A 373 4.81 33.63 20.02
C VAL A 373 4.72 32.71 21.25
N VAL A 374 4.25 31.47 21.08
CA VAL A 374 4.16 30.48 22.17
C VAL A 374 5.55 30.12 22.69
N GLY A 375 5.74 30.23 24.01
CA GLY A 375 7.01 29.98 24.69
C GLY A 375 7.94 31.20 24.79
N GLU A 376 7.65 32.28 24.06
CA GLU A 376 8.38 33.54 24.20
C GLU A 376 7.96 34.31 25.46
N THR A 377 8.80 35.26 25.89
CA THR A 377 8.43 36.22 26.94
C THR A 377 7.32 37.14 26.45
N GLN A 378 6.46 37.64 27.35
CA GLN A 378 5.41 38.60 26.99
C GLN A 378 5.95 39.82 26.22
N ALA A 379 7.14 40.31 26.56
CA ALA A 379 7.77 41.45 25.90
C ALA A 379 8.24 41.12 24.47
N ALA A 380 8.81 39.93 24.25
CA ALA A 380 9.20 39.45 22.93
C ALA A 380 7.97 39.18 22.05
N ALA A 381 6.96 38.51 22.61
CA ALA A 381 5.68 38.26 21.96
C ALA A 381 4.98 39.56 21.51
N THR A 382 4.94 40.56 22.38
CA THR A 382 4.36 41.89 22.06
C THR A 382 5.12 42.57 20.92
N SER A 383 6.45 42.45 20.91
CA SER A 383 7.29 43.04 19.87
C SER A 383 7.09 42.32 18.52
N ALA A 384 6.99 40.99 18.53
CA ALA A 384 6.76 40.18 17.34
C ALA A 384 5.36 40.44 16.72
N ILE A 385 4.33 40.55 17.56
CA ILE A 385 2.95 40.87 17.13
C ILE A 385 2.89 42.28 16.53
N SER A 386 3.52 43.26 17.19
CA SER A 386 3.56 44.64 16.69
C SER A 386 4.34 44.77 15.39
N ALA A 387 5.46 44.03 15.25
CA ALA A 387 6.24 43.98 14.01
C ALA A 387 5.48 43.34 12.85
N ALA A 388 4.52 42.46 13.15
CA ALA A 388 3.61 41.87 12.17
C ALA A 388 2.39 42.77 11.85
N ALA A 389 2.38 44.04 12.26
CA ALA A 389 1.24 44.95 12.06
C ALA A 389 -0.09 44.40 12.64
N LEU A 390 0.01 43.66 13.74
CA LEU A 390 -1.10 43.15 14.56
C LEU A 390 -1.14 43.88 15.89
N THR A 391 -2.27 43.84 16.60
CA THR A 391 -2.39 44.44 17.93
C THR A 391 -2.39 43.35 19.00
N VAL A 392 -1.79 43.64 20.16
CA VAL A 392 -1.93 42.76 21.32
C VAL A 392 -3.33 42.99 21.92
N GLY A 393 -4.11 41.92 21.99
CA GLY A 393 -5.45 41.89 22.56
C GLY A 393 -5.43 41.67 24.07
N ALA A 394 -6.38 40.87 24.57
CA ALA A 394 -6.45 40.55 25.98
C ALA A 394 -5.27 39.67 26.40
N VAL A 395 -4.51 40.11 27.42
CA VAL A 395 -3.49 39.29 28.07
C VAL A 395 -4.09 38.74 29.36
N THR A 396 -4.39 37.45 29.38
CA THR A 396 -4.85 36.74 30.58
C THR A 396 -3.69 35.97 31.19
N GLN A 397 -3.71 35.80 32.51
CA GLN A 397 -2.71 35.01 33.21
C GLN A 397 -3.29 33.68 33.65
N GLN A 398 -2.52 32.60 33.47
CA GLN A 398 -2.86 31.27 33.92
C GLN A 398 -1.67 30.64 34.63
N SER A 399 -1.90 29.95 35.75
CA SER A 399 -0.82 29.22 36.42
C SER A 399 -0.41 28.00 35.59
N SER A 400 0.90 27.78 35.49
CA SER A 400 1.47 26.65 34.76
C SER A 400 2.71 26.13 35.47
N THR A 401 2.80 24.81 35.60
CA THR A 401 3.97 24.11 36.15
C THR A 401 5.00 23.77 35.08
N THR A 402 4.66 23.91 33.79
CA THR A 402 5.50 23.53 32.66
C THR A 402 6.05 24.73 31.88
N VAL A 403 5.43 25.90 32.02
CA VAL A 403 5.82 27.14 31.34
C VAL A 403 6.33 28.15 32.36
N ALA A 404 7.54 28.65 32.15
CA ALA A 404 8.15 29.64 33.04
C ALA A 404 7.28 30.89 33.18
N SER A 405 7.28 31.49 34.39
CA SER A 405 6.53 32.73 34.66
C SER A 405 6.94 33.84 33.68
N GLY A 406 5.96 34.54 33.12
CA GLY A 406 6.15 35.60 32.13
C GLY A 406 6.23 35.14 30.67
N ASN A 407 6.17 33.83 30.40
CA ASN A 407 6.13 33.28 29.03
C ASN A 407 4.70 32.97 28.57
N VAL A 408 4.46 33.10 27.27
CA VAL A 408 3.18 32.80 26.62
C VAL A 408 2.93 31.29 26.63
N ILE A 409 1.81 30.87 27.21
CA ILE A 409 1.28 29.49 27.22
C ILE A 409 0.55 29.20 25.91
N SER A 410 -0.27 30.15 25.46
CA SER A 410 -1.05 30.02 24.24
C SER A 410 -1.43 31.38 23.67
N GLU A 411 -1.73 31.40 22.38
CA GLU A 411 -2.16 32.57 21.62
C GLU A 411 -3.46 32.26 20.89
N SER A 412 -4.30 33.28 20.68
CA SER A 412 -5.54 33.16 19.91
C SER A 412 -5.77 34.43 19.08
N PRO A 413 -5.96 34.32 17.75
CA PRO A 413 -5.92 33.10 16.93
C PRO A 413 -4.54 32.39 16.90
N ALA A 414 -4.51 31.10 16.56
CA ALA A 414 -3.28 30.30 16.59
C ALA A 414 -2.27 30.70 15.50
N ALA A 415 -0.98 30.45 15.74
CA ALA A 415 0.11 30.63 14.78
C ALA A 415 -0.27 30.21 13.35
N GLY A 416 0.04 31.07 12.37
CA GLY A 416 -0.22 30.82 10.96
C GLY A 416 -1.66 31.10 10.51
N THR A 417 -2.59 31.41 11.43
CA THR A 417 -3.92 31.91 11.07
C THR A 417 -3.77 33.25 10.35
N SER A 418 -4.46 33.45 9.22
CA SER A 418 -4.49 34.75 8.56
C SER A 418 -5.56 35.63 9.21
N VAL A 419 -5.17 36.82 9.66
CA VAL A 419 -6.07 37.79 10.30
C VAL A 419 -5.92 39.15 9.61
N ALA A 420 -6.93 40.01 9.71
CA ALA A 420 -6.84 41.37 9.18
C ALA A 420 -5.71 42.16 9.86
N SER A 421 -5.04 43.04 9.13
CA SER A 421 -4.05 43.96 9.71
C SER A 421 -4.71 44.79 10.82
N GLY A 422 -4.03 44.87 11.96
CA GLY A 422 -4.55 45.47 13.19
C GLY A 422 -5.42 44.55 14.06
N ALA A 423 -5.68 43.31 13.67
CA ALA A 423 -6.43 42.35 14.49
C ALA A 423 -5.74 42.08 15.84
N ALA A 424 -6.57 41.90 16.87
CA ALA A 424 -6.11 41.71 18.25
C ALA A 424 -5.80 40.24 18.53
N ILE A 425 -4.57 39.95 18.96
CA ILE A 425 -4.12 38.61 19.37
C ILE A 425 -4.17 38.51 20.89
N SER A 426 -5.02 37.63 21.41
CA SER A 426 -5.11 37.39 22.85
C SER A 426 -4.03 36.41 23.28
N LEU A 427 -3.38 36.69 24.40
CA LEU A 427 -2.28 35.89 24.95
C LEU A 427 -2.66 35.35 26.32
N VAL A 428 -2.39 34.07 26.55
CA VAL A 428 -2.39 33.48 27.89
C VAL A 428 -0.95 33.41 28.35
N VAL A 429 -0.58 34.16 29.39
CA VAL A 429 0.77 34.20 29.94
C VAL A 429 0.83 33.39 31.23
N SER A 430 1.93 32.67 31.43
CA SER A 430 2.16 31.92 32.66
C SER A 430 2.37 32.87 33.84
N SER A 431 1.54 32.77 34.87
CA SER A 431 1.79 33.40 36.17
C SER A 431 2.79 32.62 37.03
N GLY A 432 3.32 31.50 36.53
CA GLY A 432 4.18 30.58 37.26
C GLY A 432 3.41 29.45 37.95
N ALA A 433 4.12 28.65 38.75
CA ALA A 433 3.50 27.58 39.51
C ALA A 433 2.53 28.16 40.55
N PRO A 434 1.36 27.52 40.79
CA PRO A 434 0.43 27.99 41.79
C PRO A 434 1.12 28.07 43.16
N ALA A 435 0.86 29.15 43.91
CA ALA A 435 1.41 29.33 45.24
C ALA A 435 0.99 28.14 46.13
N PRO A 436 1.89 27.60 46.99
CA PRO A 436 1.54 26.50 47.88
C PRO A 436 0.41 26.96 48.80
N THR A 437 -0.63 26.14 48.94
CA THR A 437 -1.74 26.41 49.84
C THR A 437 -1.24 26.50 51.28
N PRO A 438 -1.64 27.53 52.06
CA PRO A 438 -1.34 27.57 53.50
C PRO A 438 -1.97 26.37 54.19
N VAL A 439 -1.17 25.64 54.97
CA VAL A 439 -1.64 24.62 55.90
C VAL A 439 -1.46 25.16 57.32
N ALA A 440 -2.50 25.00 58.15
CA ALA A 440 -2.45 25.41 59.54
C ALA A 440 -1.52 24.48 60.33
N VAL A 441 -0.59 25.04 61.10
CA VAL A 441 0.33 24.24 61.92
C VAL A 441 -0.47 23.57 63.06
N PRO A 442 -0.46 22.23 63.16
CA PRO A 442 -1.17 21.52 64.21
C PRO A 442 -0.58 21.83 65.60
N ASN A 443 -1.41 21.78 66.64
CA ASN A 443 -0.93 21.90 68.02
C ASN A 443 -0.35 20.56 68.48
N VAL A 444 0.97 20.51 68.66
CA VAL A 444 1.73 19.35 69.14
C VAL A 444 2.40 19.59 70.49
N VAL A 445 2.16 20.73 71.15
CA VAL A 445 2.68 21.03 72.49
C VAL A 445 2.03 20.10 73.52
N GLY A 446 2.85 19.41 74.31
CA GLY A 446 2.42 18.42 75.31
C GLY A 446 2.30 16.98 74.79
N GLU A 447 2.30 16.79 73.47
CA GLU A 447 2.33 15.46 72.85
C GLU A 447 3.72 14.82 72.93
N THR A 448 3.78 13.50 72.77
CA THR A 448 5.06 12.79 72.62
C THR A 448 5.72 13.13 71.29
N GLU A 449 7.05 13.10 71.22
CA GLU A 449 7.80 13.37 69.97
C GLU A 449 7.30 12.53 68.77
N ALA A 450 6.95 11.26 69.00
CA ALA A 450 6.42 10.37 67.98
C ALA A 450 5.00 10.79 67.50
N ALA A 451 4.13 11.21 68.42
CA ALA A 451 2.79 11.72 68.10
C ALA A 451 2.87 13.08 67.39
N ALA A 452 3.77 13.96 67.84
CA ALA A 452 4.05 15.26 67.23
C ALA A 452 4.55 15.12 65.78
N THR A 453 5.52 14.22 65.55
CA THR A 453 6.05 13.91 64.22
C THR A 453 4.96 13.38 63.28
N SER A 454 4.07 12.52 63.81
CA SER A 454 2.96 11.96 63.05
C SER A 454 1.93 13.04 62.69
N ALA A 455 1.60 13.93 63.63
CA ALA A 455 0.67 15.04 63.42
C ALA A 455 1.20 16.08 62.41
N ILE A 456 2.49 16.41 62.47
CA ILE A 456 3.15 17.34 61.53
C ILE A 456 3.19 16.74 60.12
N SER A 457 3.56 15.46 60.01
CA SER A 457 3.59 14.76 58.72
C SER A 457 2.18 14.62 58.12
N ALA A 458 1.17 14.36 58.95
CA ALA A 458 -0.23 14.30 58.52
C ALA A 458 -0.77 15.65 58.04
N ALA A 459 -0.24 16.76 58.57
CA ALA A 459 -0.55 18.13 58.12
C ALA A 459 0.24 18.56 56.88
N ALA A 460 0.93 17.64 56.21
CA ALA A 460 1.79 17.91 55.05
C ALA A 460 2.89 18.96 55.33
N LEU A 461 3.39 18.98 56.58
CA LEU A 461 4.53 19.76 57.04
C LEU A 461 5.72 18.82 57.33
N THR A 462 6.92 19.36 57.41
CA THR A 462 8.13 18.59 57.74
C THR A 462 8.57 18.87 59.17
N VAL A 463 9.11 17.88 59.87
CA VAL A 463 9.73 18.13 61.19
C VAL A 463 11.08 18.81 60.96
N GLY A 464 11.26 19.97 61.58
CA GLY A 464 12.48 20.77 61.53
C GLY A 464 13.51 20.32 62.55
N ALA A 465 14.24 21.29 63.12
CA ALA A 465 15.21 21.03 64.16
C ALA A 465 14.51 20.59 65.46
N VAL A 466 14.90 19.42 65.99
CA VAL A 466 14.48 18.95 67.31
C VAL A 466 15.59 19.28 68.31
N THR A 467 15.31 20.17 69.25
CA THR A 467 16.23 20.56 70.32
C THR A 467 15.73 20.03 71.66
N GLN A 468 16.65 19.70 72.56
CA GLN A 468 16.31 19.12 73.87
C GLN A 468 16.55 20.12 74.99
N GLN A 469 15.60 20.24 75.91
CA GLN A 469 15.69 21.13 77.06
C GLN A 469 15.19 20.43 78.33
N SER A 470 15.90 20.59 79.46
CA SER A 470 15.46 20.04 80.75
C SER A 470 14.28 20.83 81.30
N SER A 471 13.18 20.15 81.63
CA SER A 471 12.00 20.75 82.26
C SER A 471 11.52 19.92 83.44
N THR A 472 11.20 20.57 84.55
CA THR A 472 10.60 19.94 85.75
C THR A 472 9.08 19.84 85.68
N THR A 473 8.46 20.50 84.70
CA THR A 473 7.00 20.59 84.56
C THR A 473 6.45 19.78 83.39
N VAL A 474 7.29 19.42 82.41
CA VAL A 474 6.92 18.64 81.22
C VAL A 474 7.62 17.29 81.27
N ALA A 475 6.86 16.20 81.14
CA ALA A 475 7.38 14.84 81.17
C ALA A 475 8.47 14.61 80.10
N SER A 476 9.44 13.75 80.42
CA SER A 476 10.51 13.40 79.48
C SER A 476 9.93 12.80 78.20
N GLY A 477 10.37 13.28 77.04
CA GLY A 477 9.92 12.83 75.71
C GLY A 477 8.70 13.59 75.13
N SER A 478 8.18 14.60 75.84
CA SER A 478 7.08 15.45 75.36
C SER A 478 7.57 16.81 74.84
N VAL A 479 6.86 17.37 73.86
CA VAL A 479 7.17 18.68 73.26
C VAL A 479 6.84 19.81 74.24
N ILE A 480 7.84 20.64 74.57
CA ILE A 480 7.76 21.85 75.39
C ILE A 480 7.21 23.01 74.57
N SER A 481 7.71 23.18 73.35
CA SER A 481 7.28 24.24 72.44
C SER A 481 7.51 23.84 70.98
N GLN A 482 6.75 24.48 70.10
CA GLN A 482 6.84 24.33 68.66
C GLN A 482 7.00 25.70 68.00
N ASN A 483 7.72 25.76 66.89
CA ASN A 483 7.83 26.94 66.05
C ASN A 483 7.72 26.53 64.57
N PRO A 484 6.76 27.05 63.80
CA PRO A 484 5.77 28.08 64.13
C PRO A 484 4.71 27.67 65.17
N ALA A 485 4.11 28.67 65.84
CA ALA A 485 3.10 28.45 66.88
C ALA A 485 1.86 27.72 66.32
N ALA A 486 1.15 27.01 67.20
CA ALA A 486 -0.08 26.29 66.84
C ALA A 486 -1.11 27.23 66.20
N GLY A 487 -1.68 26.82 65.07
CA GLY A 487 -2.64 27.60 64.29
C GLY A 487 -2.02 28.68 63.38
N ALA A 488 -0.68 28.82 63.34
CA ALA A 488 -0.03 29.69 62.36
C ALA A 488 -0.16 29.11 60.94
N ASP A 489 -0.36 29.97 59.95
CA ASP A 489 -0.39 29.58 58.54
C ASP A 489 1.05 29.34 58.03
N SER A 490 1.33 28.13 57.55
CA SER A 490 2.64 27.76 56.98
C SER A 490 2.46 27.17 55.59
N ALA A 491 3.45 27.36 54.70
CA ALA A 491 3.40 26.74 53.38
C ALA A 491 3.55 25.22 53.51
N SER A 492 2.80 24.44 52.71
CA SER A 492 2.96 22.98 52.67
C SER A 492 4.43 22.60 52.42
N GLY A 493 4.95 21.69 53.26
CA GLY A 493 6.36 21.29 53.27
C GLY A 493 7.29 22.10 54.19
N SER A 494 6.80 23.18 54.82
CA SER A 494 7.60 23.98 55.77
C SER A 494 8.01 23.17 57.01
N ALA A 495 9.17 23.50 57.58
CA ALA A 495 9.71 22.85 58.77
C ALA A 495 9.07 23.41 60.05
N VAL A 496 8.66 22.53 60.96
CA VAL A 496 8.24 22.87 62.33
C VAL A 496 9.32 22.41 63.30
N ASP A 497 10.01 23.36 63.92
CA ASP A 497 11.04 23.11 64.92
C ASP A 497 10.38 22.77 66.26
N LEU A 498 10.94 21.78 66.96
CA LEU A 498 10.41 21.27 68.23
C LEU A 498 11.45 21.41 69.34
N VAL A 499 10.99 21.80 70.53
CA VAL A 499 11.78 21.70 71.76
C VAL A 499 11.18 20.58 72.59
N VAL A 500 11.95 19.51 72.87
CA VAL A 500 11.49 18.31 73.60
C VAL A 500 12.10 18.26 75.00
N SER A 501 11.30 17.87 75.99
CA SER A 501 11.73 17.75 77.38
C SER A 501 12.61 16.53 77.61
N THR A 502 13.75 16.69 78.28
CA THR A 502 14.56 15.58 78.79
C THR A 502 14.15 15.13 80.21
N GLY A 503 13.11 15.75 80.77
CA GLY A 503 12.72 15.58 82.17
C GLY A 503 13.65 16.29 83.17
N GLY A 504 13.12 16.55 84.37
CA GLY A 504 13.87 17.13 85.49
C GLY A 504 14.76 16.06 86.12
N GLY A 505 16.08 16.17 85.93
CA GLY A 505 17.03 15.29 86.59
C GLY A 505 17.00 15.47 88.11
N ALA A 506 16.67 14.40 88.84
CA ALA A 506 17.08 14.23 90.22
C ALA A 506 18.19 13.16 90.26
N SER A 507 19.42 13.61 90.44
CA SER A 507 20.54 12.75 90.85
C SER A 507 20.42 12.41 92.35
N SER A 508 20.59 11.14 92.67
CA SER A 508 21.23 10.56 93.88
C SER A 508 20.98 11.20 95.27
N GLY A 509 20.56 10.38 96.24
CA GLY A 509 21.01 10.53 97.63
C GLY A 509 19.95 10.29 98.70
N ALA A 510 20.23 9.34 99.58
CA ALA A 510 19.40 8.93 100.70
C ALA A 510 19.26 9.98 101.82
N GLY A 511 18.17 9.88 102.58
CA GLY A 511 18.16 10.18 104.02
C GLY A 511 17.17 11.25 104.51
N GLY A 512 16.35 10.85 105.48
CA GLY A 512 16.04 11.73 106.63
C GLY A 512 14.71 12.48 106.63
N SER A 513 13.70 11.84 107.23
CA SER A 513 12.87 12.36 108.34
C SER A 513 12.43 13.84 108.40
N GLY A 514 11.12 14.05 108.59
CA GLY A 514 10.64 15.00 109.61
C GLY A 514 9.62 16.07 109.17
N ALA A 515 8.36 15.79 109.51
CA ALA A 515 7.25 16.66 109.96
C ALA A 515 7.24 18.20 109.78
N GLY A 516 6.02 18.70 109.48
CA GLY A 516 5.53 20.07 109.72
C GLY A 516 5.43 20.91 108.44
N GLY A 517 4.39 21.67 108.11
CA GLY A 517 3.16 22.07 108.78
C GLY A 517 2.67 23.37 108.11
N GLY A 518 1.37 23.48 107.81
CA GLY A 518 0.57 24.72 107.85
C GLY A 518 0.78 25.86 106.83
N GLY A 519 -0.24 26.06 105.98
CA GLY A 519 -0.78 27.36 105.51
C GLY A 519 0.07 28.20 104.55
N ALA A 520 -0.41 29.25 103.90
CA ALA A 520 -1.71 29.79 103.52
C ALA A 520 -1.41 31.10 102.74
N PHE A 521 -2.30 31.52 101.82
CA PHE A 521 -2.31 32.81 101.10
C PHE A 521 -1.14 32.99 100.10
N GLY A 522 -1.26 33.64 98.93
CA GLY A 522 -2.19 34.63 98.40
C GLY A 522 -1.35 35.65 97.62
N GLY A 523 -1.87 36.22 96.53
CA GLY A 523 -1.33 37.45 95.93
C GLY A 523 -0.85 37.31 94.49
N GLY A 524 -1.54 38.03 93.60
CA GLY A 524 -1.07 38.31 92.23
C GLY A 524 0.05 39.35 92.19
N GLY A 525 0.65 39.48 91.02
CA GLY A 525 1.63 40.51 90.70
C GLY A 525 1.92 40.50 89.20
N ALA A 526 1.48 41.55 88.53
CA ALA A 526 1.97 41.92 87.20
C ALA A 526 3.39 42.48 87.33
N PHE A 527 4.26 42.24 86.35
CA PHE A 527 5.37 43.15 86.03
C PHE A 527 5.64 43.15 84.53
N ASP A 528 5.69 44.38 84.03
CA ASP A 528 6.04 44.83 82.70
C ASP A 528 7.53 44.64 82.33
N SER A 529 7.75 44.60 81.01
CA SER A 529 8.83 45.25 80.23
C SER A 529 10.31 44.97 80.57
N PHE A 530 11.06 44.49 79.57
CA PHE A 530 12.36 45.09 79.19
C PHE A 530 12.70 44.83 77.72
N THR A 531 13.54 45.71 77.20
CA THR A 531 13.69 46.26 75.86
C THR A 531 14.65 45.53 74.89
N LEU A 532 14.27 45.58 73.62
CA LEU A 532 15.03 45.83 72.38
C LEU A 532 16.56 46.09 72.48
N SER A 533 17.38 45.28 71.80
CA SER A 533 18.43 45.75 70.85
C SER A 533 19.29 44.63 70.20
N ALA A 534 19.46 44.79 68.87
CA ALA A 534 20.57 44.38 67.98
C ALA A 534 20.78 42.85 67.72
N LEU A 535 21.11 42.37 66.51
CA LEU A 535 21.95 42.98 65.46
C LEU A 535 21.66 42.38 64.06
N LEU A 536 21.92 43.20 63.04
CA LEU A 536 21.75 43.03 61.59
C LEU A 536 22.59 41.92 60.91
N SER A 537 22.12 41.53 59.70
CA SER A 537 22.86 41.12 58.49
C SER A 537 22.82 39.64 58.08
N SER A 538 22.14 39.35 56.96
CA SER A 538 22.60 38.33 56.02
C SER A 538 22.14 38.69 54.60
N LEU A 539 23.04 39.35 53.87
CA LEU A 539 23.09 39.38 52.42
C LEU A 539 24.49 38.89 52.04
N ILE A 540 24.56 38.00 51.03
CA ILE A 540 25.75 37.49 50.32
C ILE A 540 26.39 36.22 50.92
N GLY A 541 26.13 35.13 50.21
CA GLY A 541 26.97 33.94 50.11
C GLY A 541 26.36 33.06 49.02
N GLY A 542 26.84 33.05 47.79
CA GLY A 542 28.23 32.79 47.46
C GLY A 542 28.29 31.41 46.83
N LEU A 543 27.98 31.40 45.53
CA LEU A 543 28.32 30.39 44.54
C LEU A 543 29.66 29.70 44.89
N TRP A 544 29.68 28.36 45.04
CA TRP A 544 30.74 27.42 44.59
C TRP A 544 30.61 26.04 45.27
N ARG A 545 30.04 25.06 44.54
CA ARG A 545 30.58 23.69 44.30
C ARG A 545 29.48 22.78 43.71
N ALA A 546 29.11 23.04 42.47
CA ALA A 546 28.44 22.07 41.60
C ALA A 546 29.45 21.58 40.55
N ARG A 547 30.32 20.65 40.96
CA ARG A 547 31.05 19.79 40.04
C ARG A 547 31.02 18.39 40.63
N ARG A 548 30.43 17.47 39.87
CA ARG A 548 30.31 16.01 40.11
C ARG A 548 28.96 15.56 40.70
N ILE A 549 27.96 15.46 39.83
CA ILE A 549 27.16 14.24 39.54
C ILE A 549 26.52 14.50 38.16
N ARG A 550 27.28 14.17 37.11
CA ARG A 550 26.74 13.82 35.79
C ARG A 550 26.88 12.30 35.75
N ASN A 551 25.83 11.61 35.32
CA ASN A 551 25.61 10.15 35.27
C ASN A 551 24.73 9.62 36.40
N PHE A 552 23.41 9.82 36.31
CA PHE A 552 22.42 8.83 36.77
C PHE A 552 21.00 9.08 36.20
N GLN A 553 20.88 9.51 34.94
CA GLN A 553 19.60 9.71 34.23
C GLN A 553 19.66 9.18 32.78
N GLN A 554 20.15 7.94 32.61
CA GLN A 554 20.17 7.23 31.33
C GLN A 554 19.80 5.73 31.47
N CYS A 555 19.06 5.33 32.52
CA CYS A 555 18.78 3.89 32.73
C CYS A 555 17.36 3.50 33.15
N LEU A 556 16.35 4.38 33.03
CA LEU A 556 14.95 3.99 33.25
C LEU A 556 13.99 4.59 32.21
N HIS A 557 14.22 4.28 30.93
CA HIS A 557 13.22 4.49 29.87
C HIS A 557 13.07 3.32 28.89
N ARG A 558 13.52 2.13 29.27
CA ARG A 558 13.05 0.87 28.67
C ARG A 558 12.47 0.01 29.78
N ILE A 559 11.15 -0.04 29.85
CA ILE A 559 10.27 -1.13 30.28
C ILE A 559 8.94 -0.48 30.68
N ARG A 560 8.05 -0.32 29.69
CA ARG A 560 6.60 -0.51 29.79
C ARG A 560 5.94 -0.24 28.43
N LEU A 561 6.00 -1.26 27.58
CA LEU A 561 5.01 -1.57 26.54
C LEU A 561 5.36 -2.96 25.99
N VAL A 562 4.86 -3.98 26.69
CA VAL A 562 4.29 -5.21 26.13
C VAL A 562 2.95 -5.36 26.80
#